data_AF-A0A151IDH7-F1
#
_entry.id   AF-A0A151IDH7-F1
#
_cell.length_a   1.000
_cell.length_b   1.000
_cell.length_c   1.000
_cell.angle_alpha   90.00
_cell.angle_beta   90.00
_cell.angle_gamma   90.00
#
_symmetry.space_group_name_H-M   'P 1'
#
loop_
_entity.id
_entity.type
_entity.pdbx_description
1 polymer ?
#
loop_
_entity_poly.entity_id
_entity_poly.type
_entity_poly.pdbx_seq_one_letter_code
_entity_poly.pdbx_strand_id
1 'polypeptide(L)' 'MEVMEDAVDARGVDLQPQREANLYAYLYFVIFIVCGSFFTLNLFIGVIIDNFNMLKKKVNMNLVKSMMKS' A
#
# COMPACT_ATOMS: atom_id res chain seq x y z
N MET A 1 -4.51 16.53 -6.00
CA MET A 1 -3.27 17.28 -6.27
C MET A 1 -3.10 18.39 -5.25
N GLU A 2 -4.22 18.98 -4.79
CA GLU A 2 -4.31 19.92 -3.66
C GLU A 2 -3.37 19.59 -2.48
N VAL A 3 -3.37 18.36 -1.95
CA VAL A 3 -2.47 17.98 -0.84
C VAL A 3 -0.98 18.14 -1.18
N MET A 4 -0.57 17.86 -2.42
CA MET A 4 0.82 18.03 -2.85
C MET A 4 1.14 19.51 -3.08
N GLU A 5 0.22 20.26 -3.66
CA GLU A 5 0.34 21.71 -3.88
C GLU A 5 0.45 22.45 -2.54
N ASP A 6 -0.43 22.15 -1.59
CA ASP A 6 -0.41 22.72 -0.24
C ASP A 6 0.89 22.41 0.50
N ALA A 7 1.41 21.19 0.35
CA ALA A 7 2.66 20.77 0.98
C ALA A 7 3.90 21.46 0.35
N VAL A 8 3.86 21.72 -0.95
CA VAL A 8 4.92 22.43 -1.68
C VAL A 8 4.90 23.93 -1.38
N ASP A 9 3.73 24.51 -1.14
CA ASP A 9 3.60 25.93 -0.83
C ASP A 9 3.83 26.26 0.66
N ALA A 10 3.91 25.23 1.52
CA ALA A 10 4.14 25.37 2.96
C ALA A 10 5.56 25.91 3.28
N ARG A 11 5.61 26.94 4.14
CA ARG A 11 6.86 27.62 4.54
C ARG A 11 7.26 27.42 5.99
N GLY A 12 6.30 27.30 6.90
CA GLY A 12 6.53 27.23 8.33
C GLY A 12 5.26 27.58 9.11
N VAL A 13 5.31 27.45 10.43
CA VAL A 13 4.19 27.79 11.31
C VAL A 13 3.94 29.30 11.27
N ASP A 14 2.67 29.71 11.22
CA ASP A 14 2.20 31.11 11.16
C ASP A 14 2.66 31.92 9.93
N LEU A 15 3.21 31.27 8.91
CA LEU A 15 3.55 31.90 7.62
C LEU A 15 2.51 31.56 6.56
N GLN A 16 2.04 32.57 5.83
CA GLN A 16 1.17 32.33 4.68
C GLN A 16 1.89 31.48 3.62
N PRO A 17 1.20 30.56 2.92
CA PRO A 17 1.81 29.76 1.86
C PRO A 17 2.31 30.65 0.74
N GLN A 18 3.36 30.20 0.06
CA GLN A 18 3.88 30.87 -1.13
C GLN A 18 4.17 29.82 -2.18
N ARG A 19 3.75 30.13 -3.41
CA ARG A 19 3.86 29.21 -4.53
C ARG A 19 5.29 28.69 -4.71
N GLU A 20 5.45 27.36 -4.72
CA GLU A 20 6.72 26.63 -4.91
C GLU A 20 7.80 26.90 -3.85
N ALA A 21 7.41 27.22 -2.61
CA ALA A 21 8.38 27.53 -1.55
C ALA A 21 9.20 26.31 -1.06
N ASN A 22 8.67 25.10 -1.18
CA ASN A 22 9.29 23.85 -0.75
C ASN A 22 9.23 22.77 -1.83
N LEU A 23 9.98 22.98 -2.91
CA LEU A 23 10.14 22.03 -4.03
C LEU A 23 10.59 20.62 -3.58
N TYR A 24 11.31 20.50 -2.46
CA TYR A 24 11.75 19.21 -1.92
C TYR A 24 10.58 18.32 -1.47
N ALA A 25 9.40 18.89 -1.20
CA ALA A 25 8.20 18.14 -0.86
C ALA A 25 7.78 17.20 -2.01
N TYR A 26 7.96 17.59 -3.28
CA TYR A 26 7.70 16.70 -4.42
C TYR A 26 8.55 15.43 -4.37
N LEU A 27 9.84 15.56 -4.03
CA LEU A 27 10.74 14.43 -3.93
C LEU A 27 10.32 13.45 -2.83
N TYR A 28 9.83 13.97 -1.69
CA TYR A 28 9.24 13.15 -0.63
C TYR A 28 8.06 12.33 -1.15
N PHE A 29 7.09 12.95 -1.83
CA PHE A 29 5.94 12.23 -2.37
C PHE A 29 6.33 11.20 -3.43
N VAL A 30 7.27 11.51 -4.32
CA VAL A 30 7.74 10.56 -5.33
C VAL A 30 8.38 9.34 -4.67
N ILE A 31 9.29 9.53 -3.72
CA ILE A 31 9.94 8.42 -3.02
C ILE A 31 8.92 7.63 -2.21
N PHE A 32 8.01 8.31 -1.49
CA PHE A 32 6.96 7.67 -0.71
C PHE A 32 6.01 6.84 -1.58
N ILE A 33 5.58 7.36 -2.73
CA ILE A 33 4.70 6.63 -3.64
C ILE A 33 5.44 5.44 -4.24
N VAL A 34 6.69 5.61 -4.70
CA VAL A 34 7.47 4.51 -5.28
C VAL A 34 7.69 3.44 -4.22
N CYS A 35 8.41 3.74 -3.13
CA CYS A 35 8.70 2.77 -2.09
C CYS A 35 7.42 2.22 -1.46
N GLY A 36 6.51 3.10 -1.03
CA GLY A 36 5.27 2.73 -0.36
C GLY A 36 4.36 1.86 -1.24
N SER A 37 4.18 2.20 -2.52
CA SER A 37 3.35 1.39 -3.42
C SER A 37 4.01 0.06 -3.75
N PHE A 38 5.32 0.02 -4.02
CA PHE A 38 6.00 -1.24 -4.28
C PHE A 38 5.92 -2.18 -3.08
N PHE A 39 6.15 -1.70 -1.86
CA PHE A 39 6.02 -2.52 -0.66
C PHE A 39 4.56 -2.93 -0.41
N THR A 40 3.62 -1.98 -0.49
CA THR A 40 2.21 -2.24 -0.19
C THR A 40 1.59 -3.20 -1.19
N LEU A 41 1.83 -3.02 -2.49
CA LEU A 41 1.33 -3.93 -3.54
C LEU A 41 1.92 -5.33 -3.40
N ASN A 42 3.25 -5.43 -3.23
CA ASN A 42 3.90 -6.74 -3.12
C ASN A 42 3.46 -7.48 -1.85
N LEU A 43 3.30 -6.77 -0.72
CA LEU A 43 2.76 -7.35 0.52
C LEU A 43 1.30 -7.79 0.35
N PHE A 44 0.48 -6.93 -0.26
CA PHE A 44 -0.95 -7.20 -0.45
C PHE A 44 -1.17 -8.43 -1.35
N ILE A 45 -0.44 -8.50 -2.46
CA ILE A 45 -0.45 -9.66 -3.35
C ILE A 45 0.01 -10.92 -2.60
N GLY A 46 1.07 -10.83 -1.79
CA GLY A 46 1.54 -11.93 -0.95
C GLY A 46 0.46 -12.46 0.00
N VAL A 47 -0.19 -11.57 0.76
CA VAL A 47 -1.28 -11.94 1.69
C VAL A 47 -2.45 -12.59 0.96
N ILE A 48 -2.82 -12.05 -0.21
CA ILE A 48 -3.90 -12.61 -1.04
C ILE A 48 -3.54 -14.02 -1.51
N ILE A 49 -2.34 -14.21 -2.08
CA ILE A 49 -1.89 -15.51 -2.58
C ILE A 49 -1.84 -16.54 -1.45
N ASP A 50 -1.32 -16.16 -0.28
CA ASP A 50 -1.26 -17.04 0.89
C ASP A 50 -2.66 -17.44 1.36
N ASN A 51 -3.61 -16.50 1.36
CA ASN A 51 -5.00 -16.78 1.68
C ASN A 51 -5.61 -17.78 0.68
N PHE A 52 -5.41 -17.60 -0.61
CA PHE A 52 -5.88 -18.54 -1.65
C PHE A 52 -5.23 -19.92 -1.51
N ASN A 53 -3.95 -19.99 -1.18
CA ASN A 53 -3.25 -21.25 -0.95
C ASN A 53 -3.80 -21.98 0.29
N MET A 54 -4.10 -21.26 1.37
CA MET A 54 -4.75 -21.83 2.56
C MET A 54 -6.16 -22.35 2.24
N LEU A 55 -6.94 -21.60 1.46
CA LEU A 55 -8.27 -22.03 1.00
C LEU A 55 -8.18 -23.31 0.18
N LYS A 56 -7.28 -23.38 -0.80
CA LYS A 56 -7.05 -24.57 -1.63
C LYS A 56 -6.68 -25.79 -0.78
N LYS A 57 -5.77 -25.63 0.20
CA LYS A 57 -5.38 -26.71 1.13
C LYS A 57 -6.57 -27.16 1.99
N LYS A 58 -7.37 -26.24 2.53
CA LYS A 58 -8.56 -26.59 3.32
C LYS A 58 -9.60 -27.36 2.52
N VAL A 59 -9.90 -26.93 1.29
CA VAL A 59 -10.81 -27.64 0.39
C VAL A 59 -10.31 -29.06 0.13
N ASN A 60 -9.04 -29.22 -0.22
CA ASN A 60 -8.45 -30.54 -0.47
C ASN A 60 -8.51 -31.44 0.78
N MET A 61 -8.19 -30.92 1.97
CA MET A 61 -8.30 -31.69 3.20
C MET A 61 -9.73 -32.10 3.52
N ASN A 62 -10.72 -31.23 3.28
CA ASN A 62 -12.12 -31.55 3.53
C ASN A 62 -12.62 -32.66 2.59
N LEU A 63 -12.19 -32.65 1.33
CA LEU A 63 -12.51 -33.71 0.37
C LEU A 63 -11.93 -35.06 0.82
N VAL A 64 -10.65 -35.10 1.20
CA VAL A 64 -10.01 -36.33 1.73
C VAL A 64 -10.72 -36.83 2.98
N LYS A 65 -11.06 -35.92 3.90
CA LYS A 65 -11.80 -36.27 5.12
C LYS A 65 -13.20 -36.84 4.82
N SER A 66 -13.85 -36.38 3.75
CA SER A 66 -15.13 -36.93 3.30
C SER A 66 -14.98 -38.33 2.71
N MET A 67 -13.91 -38.59 1.96
CA MET A 67 -13.64 -39.92 1.40
C MET A 67 -13.27 -40.95 2.47
N MET A 68 -12.55 -40.53 3.52
CA MET A 68 -12.19 -41.43 4.64
C MET A 68 -13.36 -41.76 5.57
N LYS A 69 -14.47 -41.02 5.48
CA LYS A 69 -15.63 -41.17 6.38
C LYS A 69 -16.81 -41.91 5.73
N SER A 70 -16.67 -42.30 4.45
CA SER A 70 -17.60 -43.15 3.70
C SER A 70 -17.08 -44.57 3.63
#